data_AF-A0A7J0C7R6-F1
#
_entry.id   AF-A0A7J0C7R6-F1
#
_cell.length_a   1.000
_cell.length_b   1.000
_cell.length_c   1.000
_cell.angle_alpha   90.00
_cell.angle_beta   90.00
_cell.angle_gamma   90.00
#
_symmetry.space_group_name_H-M   'P 1'
#
loop_
_entity.id
_entity.type
_entity.pdbx_description
1 polymer ?
#
loop_
_entity_poly.entity_id
_entity_poly.type
_entity_poly.pdbx_seq_one_letter_code
_entity_poly.pdbx_strand_id
1 'polypeptide(L)'
;MVDSQSGLQDGVVPFLRIGPSPNRVTHEGYQQWRRTRGAFVPAPRLTLDQYRAMSARKRGLHDLHRAATHVNLRMQETPMSAQVTALMRARLQNNALKQTPGTRDGLMINGGGYQGKTETACETAAEFEDFWRDLHHQLNPNAIPGTRDLFLPVAYCQTPVKATPKGLCEAILDFYGAPHAKTLRGLIRNVRDSLHAHCTTALLLDDITRLKMHREDDQDTLDLIRDLMSLNVTLVLIGVNIPAPGCCGKASRIRAPGRRCCRPSNAAEARTTRRPPRPSAAST
;
A
#
# COMPACT_ATOMS: atom_id res chain seq x y z
N MET A 1 39.14 -26.67 -12.39
CA MET A 1 39.60 -25.26 -12.46
C MET A 1 39.06 -24.70 -13.75
N VAL A 2 38.04 -23.86 -13.67
CA VAL A 2 37.49 -23.13 -14.82
C VAL A 2 37.52 -21.67 -14.42
N ASP A 3 38.22 -20.89 -15.24
CA ASP A 3 38.48 -19.46 -15.08
C ASP A 3 37.17 -18.66 -15.00
N SER A 4 36.95 -18.00 -13.86
CA SER A 4 35.95 -16.94 -13.69
C SER A 4 36.61 -15.57 -13.83
N GLN A 5 37.23 -15.31 -14.98
CA GLN A 5 37.67 -13.96 -15.38
C GLN A 5 36.98 -13.55 -16.67
N SER A 6 35.72 -13.17 -16.58
CA SER A 6 35.04 -12.42 -17.63
C SER A 6 34.01 -11.49 -17.00
N GLY A 7 34.31 -10.19 -16.93
CA GLY A 7 33.34 -9.18 -16.49
C GLY A 7 33.91 -7.96 -15.77
N LEU A 8 35.02 -7.38 -16.27
CA LEU A 8 35.44 -6.02 -15.92
C LEU A 8 35.57 -5.20 -17.22
N GLN A 9 34.50 -5.20 -18.02
CA GLN A 9 34.34 -4.31 -19.16
C GLN A 9 33.10 -3.45 -18.92
N ASP A 10 33.33 -2.41 -18.12
CA ASP A 10 32.83 -1.04 -18.27
C ASP A 10 33.07 -0.32 -16.93
N GLY A 11 33.57 0.91 -16.98
CA GLY A 11 34.08 1.67 -15.82
C GLY A 11 33.05 2.08 -14.76
N VAL A 12 31.95 1.33 -14.62
CA VAL A 12 30.88 1.57 -13.66
C VAL A 12 31.01 0.61 -12.50
N VAL A 13 31.11 1.16 -11.30
CA VAL A 13 31.11 0.37 -10.07
C VAL A 13 29.66 -0.08 -9.80
N PRO A 14 29.35 -1.39 -9.78
CA PRO A 14 27.98 -1.90 -9.88
C PRO A 14 27.05 -1.55 -8.69
N PHE A 15 27.61 -1.10 -7.57
CA PHE A 15 26.84 -0.68 -6.39
C PHE A 15 26.51 0.81 -6.37
N LEU A 16 27.04 1.60 -7.31
CA LEU A 16 26.72 3.01 -7.46
C LEU A 16 25.52 3.16 -8.39
N ARG A 17 24.47 3.82 -7.90
CA ARG A 17 23.31 4.16 -8.72
C ARG A 17 23.71 5.22 -9.74
N ILE A 18 23.42 4.96 -11.02
CA ILE A 18 23.46 5.97 -12.07
C ILE A 18 22.03 6.48 -12.30
N GLY A 19 21.83 7.79 -12.22
CA GLY A 19 20.54 8.45 -12.47
C GLY A 19 19.65 8.65 -11.24
N PRO A 20 18.52 9.35 -11.41
CA PRO A 20 17.64 9.74 -10.31
C PRO A 20 16.99 8.53 -9.62
N SER A 21 16.60 8.70 -8.36
CA SER A 21 15.76 7.73 -7.63
C SER A 21 14.42 7.50 -8.34
N PRO A 22 13.85 6.28 -8.34
CA PRO A 22 12.61 6.02 -9.05
C PRO A 22 11.49 6.75 -8.31
N ASN A 23 10.67 7.48 -9.06
CA ASN A 23 9.55 8.20 -8.49
C ASN A 23 8.31 7.29 -8.39
N ARG A 24 8.05 6.72 -7.20
CA ARG A 24 6.93 5.79 -6.97
C ARG A 24 5.54 6.39 -7.24
N VAL A 25 5.39 7.72 -7.28
CA VAL A 25 4.08 8.36 -7.56
C VAL A 25 3.71 8.39 -9.04
N THR A 26 4.60 7.90 -9.91
CA THR A 26 4.31 7.67 -11.34
C THR A 26 4.31 6.17 -11.60
N HIS A 27 3.50 5.70 -12.55
CA HIS A 27 3.50 4.31 -12.97
C HIS A 27 4.91 3.84 -13.35
N GLU A 28 5.61 4.57 -14.22
CA GLU A 28 6.95 4.19 -14.68
C GLU A 28 7.96 4.08 -13.52
N GLY A 29 7.99 5.08 -12.64
CA GLY A 29 8.89 5.06 -11.49
C GLY A 29 8.53 3.99 -10.47
N TYR A 30 7.25 3.69 -10.27
CA TYR A 30 6.80 2.58 -9.43
C TYR A 30 7.23 1.23 -10.01
N GLN A 31 7.06 1.00 -11.31
CA GLN A 31 7.51 -0.23 -11.98
C GLN A 31 9.04 -0.38 -11.92
N GLN A 32 9.78 0.72 -12.14
CA GLN A 32 11.23 0.73 -12.02
C GLN A 32 11.66 0.37 -10.60
N TRP A 33 11.06 0.98 -9.58
CA TRP A 33 11.31 0.62 -8.18
C TRP A 33 10.95 -0.86 -7.93
N ARG A 34 9.77 -1.33 -8.33
CA ARG A 34 9.33 -2.72 -8.14
C ARG A 34 10.36 -3.72 -8.66
N ARG A 35 10.84 -3.54 -9.89
CA ARG A 35 11.81 -4.43 -10.55
C ARG A 35 13.20 -4.35 -9.93
N THR A 36 13.58 -3.20 -9.37
CA THR A 36 14.94 -2.96 -8.85
C THR A 36 15.05 -3.05 -7.33
N ARG A 37 13.94 -3.14 -6.58
CA ARG A 37 13.92 -3.13 -5.10
C ARG A 37 14.79 -4.20 -4.44
N GLY A 38 14.98 -5.33 -5.13
CA GLY A 38 15.84 -6.44 -4.67
C GLY A 38 17.23 -6.50 -5.32
N ALA A 39 17.56 -5.61 -6.25
CA ALA A 39 18.73 -5.76 -7.13
C ALA A 39 20.06 -5.36 -6.50
N PHE A 40 20.06 -4.58 -5.40
CA PHE A 40 21.29 -4.18 -4.73
C PHE A 40 21.99 -5.39 -4.11
N VAL A 41 23.26 -5.61 -4.48
CA VAL A 41 24.12 -6.66 -3.93
C VAL A 41 25.03 -6.06 -2.85
N PRO A 42 24.91 -6.50 -1.59
CA PRO A 42 25.81 -6.07 -0.51
C PRO A 42 27.28 -6.35 -0.80
N ALA A 43 28.16 -5.56 -0.18
CA ALA A 43 29.59 -5.77 -0.24
C ALA A 43 29.96 -7.17 0.29
N PRO A 44 30.87 -7.89 -0.39
CA PRO A 44 31.32 -9.18 0.08
C PRO A 44 32.02 -9.04 1.45
N ARG A 45 31.77 -10.00 2.34
CA ARG A 45 32.48 -10.12 3.61
C ARG A 45 33.89 -10.65 3.31
N LEU A 46 34.90 -9.86 3.65
CA LEU A 46 36.31 -10.24 3.50
C LEU A 46 36.89 -10.54 4.87
N THR A 47 37.82 -11.49 4.92
CA THR A 47 38.70 -11.66 6.09
C THR A 47 39.70 -10.49 6.15
N LEU A 48 40.32 -10.29 7.31
CA LEU A 48 41.32 -9.25 7.49
C LEU A 48 42.52 -9.45 6.55
N ASP A 49 42.95 -10.69 6.35
CA ASP A 49 44.08 -11.01 5.46
C ASP A 49 43.73 -10.76 3.99
N GLN A 50 42.50 -11.10 3.57
CA GLN A 50 42.00 -10.78 2.24
C GLN A 50 41.98 -9.27 1.99
N TYR A 51 41.50 -8.50 2.96
CA TYR A 51 41.48 -7.03 2.87
C TYR A 51 42.90 -6.44 2.81
N ARG A 52 43.83 -6.96 3.62
CA ARG A 52 45.23 -6.50 3.64
C ARG A 52 45.97 -6.80 2.33
N ALA A 53 45.67 -7.95 1.70
CA ALA A 53 46.24 -8.35 0.41
C ALA A 53 45.74 -7.49 -0.78
N MET A 54 44.69 -6.68 -0.61
CA MET A 54 44.18 -5.81 -1.66
C MET A 54 45.07 -4.58 -1.87
N SER A 55 45.18 -4.14 -3.13
CA SER A 55 45.78 -2.85 -3.46
C SER A 55 44.96 -1.68 -2.88
N ALA A 56 45.59 -0.51 -2.69
CA ALA A 56 44.94 0.67 -2.14
C ALA A 56 43.65 1.06 -2.88
N ARG A 57 43.67 1.00 -4.23
CA ARG A 57 42.48 1.27 -5.06
C ARG A 57 41.36 0.26 -4.82
N LYS A 58 41.67 -1.05 -4.75
CA LYS A 58 40.68 -2.10 -4.50
C LYS A 58 40.08 -1.98 -3.10
N ARG A 59 40.90 -1.65 -2.09
CA ARG A 59 40.43 -1.36 -0.73
C ARG A 59 39.46 -0.18 -0.71
N GLY A 60 39.83 0.95 -1.34
CA GLY A 60 38.96 2.12 -1.43
C GLY A 60 37.60 1.83 -2.09
N LEU A 61 37.59 1.03 -3.17
CA LEU A 61 36.34 0.58 -3.81
C LEU A 61 35.52 -0.35 -2.90
N HIS A 62 36.16 -1.27 -2.17
CA HIS A 62 35.48 -2.14 -1.21
C HIS A 62 34.89 -1.35 -0.05
N ASP A 63 35.62 -0.38 0.50
CA ASP A 63 35.13 0.48 1.58
C ASP A 63 33.95 1.35 1.13
N LEU A 64 33.99 1.85 -0.12
CA LEU A 64 32.84 2.54 -0.70
C LEU A 64 31.64 1.59 -0.90
N HIS A 65 31.87 0.35 -1.33
CA HIS A 65 30.82 -0.68 -1.41
C HIS A 65 30.22 -0.97 -0.04
N ARG A 66 31.06 -1.05 1.00
CA ARG A 66 30.61 -1.23 2.38
C ARG A 66 29.77 -0.04 2.82
N ALA A 67 30.20 1.19 2.58
CA ALA A 67 29.40 2.38 2.88
C ALA A 67 28.04 2.33 2.16
N ALA A 68 28.04 2.01 0.86
CA ALA A 68 26.83 1.79 0.08
C ALA A 68 25.94 0.68 0.67
N THR A 69 26.54 -0.39 1.20
CA THR A 69 25.81 -1.49 1.85
C THR A 69 25.10 -1.03 3.13
N HIS A 70 25.74 -0.20 3.96
CA HIS A 70 25.13 0.28 5.20
C HIS A 70 23.94 1.20 4.95
N VAL A 71 24.00 2.04 3.92
CA VAL A 71 22.91 2.97 3.58
C VAL A 71 21.78 2.31 2.78
N ASN A 72 22.05 1.18 2.12
CA ASN A 72 21.07 0.40 1.37
C ASN A 72 20.65 -0.89 2.12
N LEU A 73 20.81 -0.94 3.44
CA LEU A 73 20.27 -2.04 4.23
C LEU A 73 18.77 -2.12 4.00
N ARG A 74 18.29 -3.32 3.68
CA ARG A 74 16.85 -3.56 3.50
C ARG A 74 16.12 -3.24 4.79
N MET A 75 14.84 -2.86 4.66
CA MET A 75 13.95 -2.73 5.80
C MET A 75 14.02 -4.01 6.63
N GLN A 76 14.40 -3.87 7.89
CA GLN A 76 14.42 -5.01 8.80
C GLN A 76 12.98 -5.36 9.13
N GLU A 77 12.60 -6.60 8.84
CA GLU A 77 11.29 -7.10 9.23
C GLU A 77 11.20 -7.12 10.76
N THR A 78 10.13 -6.53 11.27
CA THR A 78 9.76 -6.56 12.69
C THR A 78 8.52 -7.43 12.86
N PRO A 79 8.25 -7.96 14.07
CA PRO A 79 7.00 -8.68 14.33
C PRO A 79 5.74 -7.87 14.00
N MET A 80 5.81 -6.54 14.07
CA MET A 80 4.70 -5.66 13.69
C MET A 80 4.56 -5.55 12.16
N SER A 81 5.66 -5.35 11.42
CA SER A 81 5.61 -5.29 9.95
C SER A 81 5.21 -6.64 9.34
N ALA A 82 5.62 -7.76 9.95
CA ALA A 82 5.19 -9.10 9.53
C ALA A 82 3.66 -9.28 9.68
N GLN A 83 3.07 -8.81 10.79
CA GLN A 83 1.61 -8.85 10.98
C GLN A 83 0.87 -7.99 9.95
N VAL A 84 1.36 -6.78 9.67
CA VAL A 84 0.80 -5.90 8.65
C VAL A 84 0.89 -6.55 7.27
N THR A 85 2.05 -7.11 6.93
CA THR A 85 2.30 -7.82 5.67
C THR A 85 1.33 -8.98 5.48
N ALA A 86 1.19 -9.84 6.50
CA ALA A 86 0.28 -10.99 6.45
C ALA A 86 -1.19 -10.56 6.26
N LEU A 87 -1.65 -9.57 7.03
CA LEU A 87 -3.02 -9.04 6.90
C LEU A 87 -3.25 -8.41 5.54
N MET A 88 -2.31 -7.60 5.07
CA MET A 88 -2.41 -6.89 3.80
C MET A 88 -2.41 -7.85 2.62
N ARG A 89 -1.48 -8.81 2.59
CA ARG A 89 -1.44 -9.86 1.57
C ARG A 89 -2.77 -10.64 1.52
N ALA A 90 -3.26 -11.12 2.67
CA ALA A 90 -4.51 -11.86 2.74
C ALA A 90 -5.70 -11.04 2.24
N ARG A 91 -5.76 -9.74 2.59
CA ARG A 91 -6.87 -8.87 2.16
C ARG A 91 -6.83 -8.61 0.66
N LEU A 92 -5.65 -8.28 0.11
CA LEU A 92 -5.47 -8.02 -1.31
C LEU A 92 -5.87 -9.24 -2.14
N GLN A 93 -5.39 -10.43 -1.76
CA GLN A 93 -5.72 -11.68 -2.45
C GLN A 93 -7.21 -12.01 -2.35
N ASN A 94 -7.79 -11.97 -1.15
CA ASN A 94 -9.21 -12.28 -0.96
C ASN A 94 -10.12 -11.32 -1.73
N ASN A 95 -9.81 -10.03 -1.73
CA ASN A 95 -10.58 -9.06 -2.50
C ASN A 95 -10.38 -9.24 -4.01
N ALA A 96 -9.17 -9.53 -4.48
CA ALA A 96 -8.90 -9.79 -5.90
C ALA A 96 -9.74 -10.96 -6.45
N LEU A 97 -9.99 -11.98 -5.64
CA LEU A 97 -10.78 -13.16 -6.00
C LEU A 97 -12.30 -12.99 -5.83
N LYS A 98 -12.79 -11.89 -5.23
CA LYS A 98 -14.23 -11.66 -5.06
C LYS A 98 -14.91 -11.38 -6.40
N GLN A 99 -15.85 -12.24 -6.78
CA GLN A 99 -16.66 -12.06 -7.99
C GLN A 99 -17.91 -11.20 -7.77
N THR A 100 -18.36 -11.04 -6.53
CA THR A 100 -19.57 -10.26 -6.24
C THR A 100 -19.32 -8.76 -6.40
N PRO A 101 -20.24 -8.02 -7.07
CA PRO A 101 -20.18 -6.57 -7.12
C PRO A 101 -20.53 -6.03 -5.73
N GLY A 102 -19.56 -5.41 -5.07
CA GLY A 102 -19.74 -4.89 -3.72
C GLY A 102 -18.47 -4.23 -3.18
N THR A 103 -18.65 -3.40 -2.15
CA THR A 103 -17.56 -2.68 -1.50
C THR A 103 -16.47 -3.65 -1.05
N ARG A 104 -15.24 -3.40 -1.49
CA ARG A 104 -14.07 -4.17 -1.07
C ARG A 104 -13.62 -3.66 0.29
N ASP A 105 -13.36 -4.57 1.22
CA ASP A 105 -12.85 -4.20 2.54
C ASP A 105 -11.47 -3.55 2.39
N GLY A 106 -11.36 -2.27 2.77
CA GLY A 106 -10.11 -1.54 2.78
C GLY A 106 -9.20 -1.89 3.97
N LEU A 107 -7.98 -1.40 3.92
CA LEU A 107 -7.00 -1.47 5.00
C LEU A 107 -6.51 -0.09 5.38
N MET A 108 -6.13 0.02 6.64
CA MET A 108 -5.64 1.26 7.20
C MET A 108 -4.44 0.94 8.11
N ILE A 109 -3.29 1.51 7.78
CA ILE A 109 -2.01 1.22 8.42
C ILE A 109 -1.58 2.44 9.23
N ASN A 110 -1.57 2.29 10.55
CA ASN A 110 -1.27 3.38 11.49
C ASN A 110 0.00 3.09 12.29
N GLY A 111 0.63 4.16 12.79
CA GLY A 111 1.85 4.09 13.58
C GLY A 111 2.60 5.41 13.57
N GLY A 112 3.55 5.57 14.50
CA GLY A 112 4.40 6.75 14.63
C GLY A 112 5.21 7.03 13.37
N GLY A 113 5.79 8.24 13.29
CA GLY A 113 6.77 8.57 12.25
C GLY A 113 7.93 7.57 12.25
N TYR A 114 8.50 7.30 11.07
CA TYR A 114 9.69 6.45 10.90
C TYR A 114 9.55 4.97 11.32
N GLN A 115 8.33 4.47 11.48
CA GLN A 115 8.07 3.05 11.78
C GLN A 115 7.97 2.14 10.54
N GLY A 116 8.41 2.61 9.36
CA GLY A 116 8.41 1.82 8.13
C GLY A 116 7.04 1.46 7.58
N LYS A 117 6.00 2.27 7.83
CA LYS A 117 4.62 2.00 7.36
C LYS A 117 4.52 1.98 5.84
N THR A 118 5.02 3.05 5.22
CA THR A 118 5.05 3.21 3.77
C THR A 118 5.85 2.11 3.12
N GLU A 119 7.02 1.81 3.67
CA GLU A 119 7.94 0.79 3.17
C GLU A 119 7.31 -0.61 3.27
N THR A 120 6.73 -0.97 4.42
CA THR A 120 6.03 -2.24 4.61
C THR A 120 4.87 -2.39 3.63
N ALA A 121 4.03 -1.35 3.48
CA ALA A 121 2.88 -1.39 2.60
C ALA A 121 3.28 -1.48 1.12
N CYS A 122 4.29 -0.71 0.71
CA CYS A 122 4.80 -0.73 -0.67
C CYS A 122 5.42 -2.08 -1.01
N GLU A 123 6.27 -2.64 -0.13
CA GLU A 123 6.86 -3.96 -0.35
C GLU A 123 5.79 -5.05 -0.44
N THR A 124 4.82 -5.03 0.48
CA THR A 124 3.71 -6.01 0.44
C THR A 124 2.87 -5.89 -0.84
N ALA A 125 2.58 -4.67 -1.28
CA ALA A 125 1.83 -4.44 -2.52
C ALA A 125 2.63 -4.86 -3.75
N ALA A 126 3.94 -4.60 -3.76
CA ALA A 126 4.84 -5.02 -4.83
C ALA A 126 4.94 -6.54 -4.95
N GLU A 127 5.03 -7.25 -3.81
CA GLU A 127 4.97 -8.72 -3.77
C GLU A 127 3.63 -9.25 -4.27
N PHE A 128 2.52 -8.62 -3.86
CA PHE A 128 1.19 -8.96 -4.38
C PHE A 128 1.11 -8.75 -5.89
N GLU A 129 1.63 -7.64 -6.41
CA GLU A 129 1.65 -7.38 -7.85
C GLU A 129 2.49 -8.40 -8.61
N ASP A 130 3.68 -8.77 -8.11
CA ASP A 130 4.51 -9.77 -8.76
C ASP A 130 3.78 -11.12 -8.83
N PHE A 131 3.16 -11.55 -7.73
CA PHE A 131 2.31 -12.76 -7.68
C PHE A 131 1.13 -12.67 -8.66
N TRP A 132 0.43 -11.55 -8.67
CA TRP A 132 -0.80 -11.39 -9.47
C TRP A 132 -0.49 -11.29 -10.97
N ARG A 133 0.64 -10.68 -11.33
CA ARG A 133 1.15 -10.66 -12.72
C ARG A 133 1.57 -12.04 -13.20
N ASP A 134 2.28 -12.80 -12.36
CA ASP A 134 2.64 -14.18 -12.69
C ASP A 134 1.40 -15.04 -12.96
N LEU A 135 0.41 -14.99 -12.06
CA LEU A 135 -0.88 -15.66 -12.26
C LEU A 135 -1.60 -15.21 -13.54
N HIS A 136 -1.65 -13.89 -13.79
CA HIS A 136 -2.27 -13.35 -15.00
C HIS A 136 -1.58 -13.87 -16.29
N HIS A 137 -0.25 -13.90 -16.32
CA HIS A 137 0.49 -14.44 -17.46
C HIS A 137 0.25 -15.94 -17.66
N GLN A 138 0.13 -16.72 -16.59
CA GLN A 138 -0.18 -18.15 -16.69
C GLN A 138 -1.58 -18.41 -17.21
N LEU A 139 -2.56 -17.62 -16.79
CA LEU A 139 -3.97 -17.75 -17.21
C LEU A 139 -4.24 -17.14 -18.59
N ASN A 140 -3.46 -16.15 -19.01
CA ASN A 140 -3.57 -15.50 -20.31
C ASN A 140 -2.20 -15.39 -20.99
N PRO A 141 -1.63 -16.52 -21.46
CA PRO A 141 -0.27 -16.56 -22.04
C PRO A 141 -0.19 -15.85 -23.40
N ASN A 142 -1.32 -15.60 -24.04
CA ASN A 142 -1.41 -14.94 -25.35
C ASN A 142 -1.68 -13.43 -25.24
N ALA A 143 -1.64 -12.84 -24.05
CA ALA A 143 -1.77 -11.40 -23.84
C ALA A 143 -0.67 -10.67 -24.66
N ILE A 144 -1.07 -9.71 -25.50
CA ILE A 144 -0.16 -8.99 -26.39
C ILE A 144 0.13 -7.62 -25.75
N PRO A 145 1.39 -7.34 -25.35
CA PRO A 145 1.76 -6.03 -24.82
C PRO A 145 1.28 -4.89 -25.74
N GLY A 146 0.52 -3.94 -25.20
CA GLY A 146 -0.01 -2.79 -25.94
C GLY A 146 -1.42 -2.94 -26.53
N THR A 147 -2.03 -4.12 -26.45
CA THR A 147 -3.42 -4.33 -26.92
C THR A 147 -4.36 -4.41 -25.73
N ARG A 148 -4.87 -3.26 -25.23
CA ARG A 148 -5.73 -3.17 -24.01
C ARG A 148 -5.17 -3.77 -22.71
N ASP A 149 -3.96 -4.35 -22.73
CA ASP A 149 -3.28 -4.95 -21.58
C ASP A 149 -2.45 -3.93 -20.78
N LEU A 150 -3.02 -2.77 -20.43
CA LEU A 150 -2.41 -1.88 -19.44
C LEU A 150 -2.64 -2.43 -18.03
N PHE A 151 -2.26 -3.68 -17.79
CA PHE A 151 -2.50 -4.37 -16.53
C PHE A 151 -1.62 -3.77 -15.42
N LEU A 152 -2.18 -2.87 -14.62
CA LEU A 152 -1.55 -2.21 -13.47
C LEU A 152 -2.35 -2.55 -12.20
N PRO A 153 -2.13 -3.72 -11.61
CA PRO A 153 -2.93 -4.18 -10.47
C PRO A 153 -2.71 -3.36 -9.20
N VAL A 154 -1.62 -2.60 -9.12
CA VAL A 154 -1.31 -1.72 -7.99
C VAL A 154 -1.06 -0.29 -8.46
N ALA A 155 -1.69 0.66 -7.80
CA ALA A 155 -1.40 2.08 -7.91
C ALA A 155 -0.99 2.67 -6.56
N TYR A 156 0.09 3.45 -6.54
CA TYR A 156 0.59 4.14 -5.35
C TYR A 156 0.52 5.65 -5.55
N CYS A 157 -0.22 6.32 -4.67
CA CYS A 157 -0.40 7.75 -4.71
C CYS A 157 -0.05 8.35 -3.35
N GLN A 158 0.77 9.39 -3.35
CA GLN A 158 0.99 10.19 -2.14
C GLN A 158 -0.09 11.27 -2.07
N THR A 159 -0.71 11.44 -0.90
CA THR A 159 -1.72 12.49 -0.72
C THR A 159 -1.07 13.88 -0.74
N PRO A 160 -1.69 14.87 -1.41
CA PRO A 160 -1.16 16.22 -1.48
C PRO A 160 -1.15 16.91 -0.12
N VAL A 161 -0.32 17.95 0.02
CA VAL A 161 -0.13 18.71 1.28
C VAL A 161 -1.44 19.28 1.82
N LYS A 162 -2.32 19.74 0.93
CA LYS A 162 -3.73 20.03 1.22
C LYS A 162 -4.57 18.93 0.60
N ALA A 163 -5.15 18.09 1.44
CA ALA A 163 -5.96 16.98 0.99
C ALA A 163 -7.36 17.50 0.59
N THR A 164 -7.47 17.97 -0.65
CA THR A 164 -8.75 18.30 -1.28
C THR A 164 -9.18 17.15 -2.19
N PRO A 165 -10.49 16.97 -2.45
CA PRO A 165 -10.97 15.93 -3.34
C PRO A 165 -10.34 16.03 -4.74
N LYS A 166 -10.21 17.27 -5.23
CA LYS A 166 -9.58 17.57 -6.52
C LYS A 166 -8.10 17.14 -6.54
N GLY A 167 -7.33 17.54 -5.53
CA GLY A 167 -5.90 17.21 -5.46
C GLY A 167 -5.66 15.70 -5.31
N LEU A 168 -6.55 14.98 -4.62
CA LEU A 168 -6.48 13.52 -4.56
C LEU A 168 -6.73 12.88 -5.92
N CYS A 169 -7.75 13.32 -6.66
CA CYS A 169 -7.99 12.82 -8.01
C CYS A 169 -6.82 13.13 -8.96
N GLU A 170 -6.26 14.34 -8.90
CA GLU A 170 -5.08 14.72 -9.68
C GLU A 170 -3.89 13.81 -9.36
N ALA A 171 -3.59 13.57 -8.07
CA ALA A 171 -2.50 12.66 -7.67
C ALA A 171 -2.71 11.22 -8.18
N ILE A 172 -3.95 10.73 -8.24
CA ILE A 172 -4.26 9.42 -8.82
C ILE A 172 -4.06 9.43 -10.34
N LEU A 173 -4.50 10.48 -11.04
CA LEU A 173 -4.35 10.60 -12.49
C LEU A 173 -2.89 10.78 -12.90
N ASP A 174 -2.11 11.52 -12.13
CA ASP A 174 -0.66 11.70 -12.30
C ASP A 174 0.06 10.34 -12.26
N PHE A 175 -0.38 9.40 -11.41
CA PHE A 175 0.16 8.05 -11.39
C PHE A 175 -0.01 7.33 -12.74
N TYR A 176 -1.18 7.46 -13.37
CA TYR A 176 -1.47 6.86 -14.67
C TYR A 176 -0.95 7.68 -15.86
N GLY A 177 -0.49 8.92 -15.65
CA GLY A 177 -0.24 9.86 -16.74
C GLY A 177 -1.52 10.24 -17.50
N ALA A 178 -2.67 10.22 -16.82
CA ALA A 178 -3.99 10.44 -17.41
C ALA A 178 -4.39 11.93 -17.43
N PRO A 179 -5.23 12.38 -18.38
CA PRO A 179 -5.58 13.80 -18.50
C PRO A 179 -6.44 14.30 -17.33
N HIS A 180 -6.22 15.56 -16.93
CA HIS A 180 -6.99 16.22 -15.88
C HIS A 180 -8.22 16.92 -16.47
N ALA A 181 -9.40 16.49 -16.03
CA ALA A 181 -10.63 17.22 -16.34
C ALA A 181 -10.71 18.55 -15.57
N LYS A 182 -11.41 19.53 -16.14
CA LYS A 182 -11.58 20.86 -15.51
C LYS A 182 -12.48 20.84 -14.27
N THR A 183 -13.37 19.85 -14.15
CA THR A 183 -14.36 19.74 -13.07
C THR A 183 -14.08 18.51 -12.20
N LEU A 184 -14.46 18.57 -10.92
CA LEU A 184 -14.29 17.45 -9.98
C LEU A 184 -15.02 16.19 -10.47
N ARG A 185 -16.26 16.33 -10.94
CA ARG A 185 -17.02 15.21 -11.52
C ARG A 185 -16.29 14.57 -12.72
N GLY A 186 -15.65 15.40 -13.56
CA GLY A 186 -14.83 14.92 -14.66
C GLY A 186 -13.59 14.18 -14.18
N LEU A 187 -12.94 14.68 -13.12
CA LEU A 187 -11.76 14.03 -12.52
C LEU A 187 -12.12 12.66 -11.94
N ILE A 188 -13.22 12.57 -11.19
CA ILE A 188 -13.72 11.29 -10.64
C ILE A 188 -14.02 10.30 -11.75
N ARG A 189 -14.62 10.76 -12.86
CA ARG A 189 -14.85 9.92 -14.04
C ARG A 189 -13.54 9.42 -14.63
N ASN A 190 -12.57 10.30 -14.86
CA ASN A 190 -11.26 9.92 -15.41
C ASN A 190 -10.51 8.94 -14.49
N VAL A 191 -10.62 9.12 -13.17
CA VAL A 191 -10.04 8.19 -12.18
C VAL A 191 -10.69 6.82 -12.30
N ARG A 192 -12.03 6.76 -12.36
CA ARG A 192 -12.76 5.49 -12.56
C ARG A 192 -12.37 4.81 -13.87
N ASP A 193 -12.34 5.56 -14.96
CA ASP A 193 -11.99 5.06 -16.28
C ASP A 193 -10.54 4.54 -16.29
N SER A 194 -9.62 5.22 -15.60
CA SER A 194 -8.22 4.78 -15.44
C SER A 194 -8.11 3.50 -14.61
N LEU A 195 -8.73 3.44 -13.42
CA LEU A 195 -8.71 2.24 -12.57
C LEU A 195 -9.29 1.02 -13.30
N HIS A 196 -10.38 1.22 -14.05
CA HIS A 196 -11.03 0.15 -14.80
C HIS A 196 -10.20 -0.29 -16.02
N ALA A 197 -9.72 0.67 -16.83
CA ALA A 197 -8.93 0.38 -18.02
C ALA A 197 -7.61 -0.34 -17.71
N HIS A 198 -7.08 -0.12 -16.50
CA HIS A 198 -5.83 -0.74 -16.06
C HIS A 198 -6.01 -1.99 -15.18
N CYS A 199 -7.25 -2.44 -14.97
CA CYS A 199 -7.59 -3.56 -14.08
C CYS A 199 -6.95 -3.43 -12.68
N THR A 200 -6.92 -2.20 -12.16
CA THR A 200 -6.31 -1.95 -10.86
C THR A 200 -7.08 -2.64 -9.75
N THR A 201 -6.36 -3.38 -8.92
CA THR A 201 -6.92 -4.20 -7.84
C THR A 201 -6.66 -3.60 -6.46
N ALA A 202 -5.54 -2.88 -6.31
CA ALA A 202 -5.13 -2.21 -5.09
C ALA A 202 -4.76 -0.74 -5.35
N LEU A 203 -5.31 0.17 -4.56
CA LEU A 203 -4.96 1.59 -4.57
C LEU A 203 -4.41 1.98 -3.19
N LEU A 204 -3.11 2.30 -3.14
CA LEU A 204 -2.41 2.76 -1.95
C LEU A 204 -2.45 4.28 -1.91
N LEU A 205 -3.03 4.83 -0.83
CA LEU A 205 -3.05 6.26 -0.55
C LEU A 205 -2.19 6.52 0.68
N ASP A 206 -1.03 7.13 0.46
CA ASP A 206 -0.03 7.38 1.51
C ASP A 206 -0.11 8.80 2.08
N ASP A 207 0.47 8.99 3.26
CA ASP A 207 0.51 10.27 3.98
C ASP A 207 -0.87 10.84 4.34
N ILE A 208 -1.87 9.98 4.47
CA ILE A 208 -3.27 10.37 4.74
C ILE A 208 -3.44 11.10 6.10
N THR A 209 -2.42 11.08 6.97
CA THR A 209 -2.29 11.87 8.22
C THR A 209 -2.47 13.36 7.97
N ARG A 210 -2.25 13.81 6.73
CA ARG A 210 -2.45 15.20 6.30
C ARG A 210 -3.92 15.62 6.30
N LEU A 211 -4.87 14.68 6.26
CA LEU A 211 -6.29 14.93 6.52
C LEU A 211 -6.49 15.30 7.99
N LYS A 212 -6.64 16.59 8.30
CA LYS A 212 -7.02 17.01 9.66
C LYS A 212 -8.55 16.96 9.73
N MET A 213 -9.14 16.08 10.54
CA MET A 213 -10.60 15.88 10.63
C MET A 213 -11.45 17.09 11.12
N HIS A 214 -10.96 18.32 11.02
CA HIS A 214 -11.60 19.55 11.49
C HIS A 214 -11.93 20.56 10.37
N ARG A 215 -11.78 20.19 9.08
CA ARG A 215 -12.16 21.05 7.94
C ARG A 215 -13.17 20.34 7.04
N GLU A 216 -14.03 21.13 6.39
CA GLU A 216 -15.03 20.66 5.42
C GLU A 216 -14.38 19.89 4.26
N ASP A 217 -13.31 20.45 3.66
CA ASP A 217 -12.54 19.80 2.59
C ASP A 217 -12.00 18.40 2.97
N ASP A 218 -11.66 18.19 4.25
CA ASP A 218 -11.13 16.92 4.75
C ASP A 218 -12.27 15.87 4.86
N GLN A 219 -13.51 16.29 5.14
CA GLN A 219 -14.69 15.41 5.11
C GLN A 219 -15.07 15.05 3.67
N ASP A 220 -15.11 16.03 2.77
CA ASP A 220 -15.38 15.80 1.35
C ASP A 220 -14.38 14.81 0.73
N THR A 221 -13.12 14.88 1.15
CA THR A 221 -12.08 13.95 0.70
C THR A 221 -12.31 12.53 1.26
N LEU A 222 -12.77 12.39 2.50
CA LEU A 222 -13.13 11.09 3.08
C LEU A 222 -14.35 10.49 2.38
N ASP A 223 -15.34 11.29 2.02
CA ASP A 223 -16.49 10.83 1.25
C ASP A 223 -16.10 10.42 -0.17
N LEU A 224 -15.20 11.16 -0.82
CA LEU A 224 -14.59 10.71 -2.07
C LEU A 224 -13.86 9.36 -1.91
N ILE A 225 -13.08 9.18 -0.83
CA ILE A 225 -12.41 7.90 -0.55
C ILE A 225 -13.43 6.78 -0.37
N ARG A 226 -14.57 7.04 0.29
CA ARG A 226 -15.65 6.07 0.42
C ARG A 226 -16.28 5.72 -0.92
N ASP A 227 -16.49 6.70 -1.79
CA ASP A 227 -16.96 6.48 -3.15
C ASP A 227 -15.97 5.64 -3.95
N LEU A 228 -14.65 5.86 -3.80
CA LEU A 228 -13.63 5.04 -4.45
C LEU A 228 -13.69 3.57 -3.99
N MET A 229 -14.09 3.26 -2.75
CA MET A 229 -14.25 1.87 -2.29
C MET A 229 -15.36 1.11 -3.04
N SER A 230 -16.31 1.83 -3.64
CA SER A 230 -17.36 1.23 -4.48
C SER A 230 -16.84 0.78 -5.86
N LEU A 231 -15.63 1.20 -6.26
CA LEU A 231 -15.05 0.93 -7.59
C LEU A 231 -14.33 -0.43 -7.69
N ASN A 232 -14.68 -1.41 -6.84
CA ASN A 232 -14.08 -2.74 -6.77
C ASN A 232 -12.55 -2.78 -6.52
N VAL A 233 -11.95 -1.66 -6.11
CA VAL A 233 -10.54 -1.57 -5.73
C VAL A 233 -10.36 -1.76 -4.23
N THR A 234 -9.28 -2.42 -3.82
CA THR A 234 -8.89 -2.49 -2.41
C THR A 234 -8.12 -1.23 -2.04
N LEU A 235 -8.73 -0.37 -1.21
CA LEU A 235 -8.05 0.81 -0.71
C LEU A 235 -7.12 0.46 0.46
N VAL A 236 -5.89 0.97 0.41
CA VAL A 236 -4.91 0.85 1.48
C VAL A 236 -4.49 2.26 1.89
N LEU A 237 -4.95 2.71 3.05
CA LEU A 237 -4.68 4.03 3.60
C LEU A 237 -3.49 3.97 4.54
N ILE A 238 -2.40 4.68 4.25
CA ILE A 238 -1.16 4.62 5.01
C ILE A 238 -0.95 5.91 5.79
N GLY A 239 -0.77 5.74 7.09
CA GLY A 239 -0.46 6.79 8.03
C GLY A 239 -1.67 7.62 8.38
N VAL A 240 -2.70 7.08 9.02
CA VAL A 240 -3.70 7.94 9.68
C VAL A 240 -3.33 8.07 11.16
N ASN A 241 -3.31 9.29 11.70
CA ASN A 241 -3.19 9.51 13.13
C ASN A 241 -4.62 9.74 13.67
N ILE A 242 -5.38 8.65 13.85
CA ILE A 242 -6.74 8.76 14.41
C ILE A 242 -6.64 8.79 15.95
N PRO A 243 -7.03 9.90 16.62
CA PRO A 243 -7.46 9.81 18.00
C PRO A 243 -8.73 8.93 18.03
N ALA A 244 -8.77 7.98 18.97
CA ALA A 244 -9.79 6.95 19.26
C ALA A 244 -11.18 7.02 18.52
N PRO A 245 -11.77 5.85 18.20
CA PRO A 245 -12.74 5.68 17.12
C PRO A 245 -14.09 6.36 17.36
N GLY A 246 -14.49 7.23 16.43
CA GLY A 246 -15.88 7.70 16.30
C GLY A 246 -16.60 7.22 15.03
N CYS A 247 -15.92 6.94 13.91
CA CYS A 247 -16.64 7.05 12.62
C CYS A 247 -16.29 6.08 11.49
N CYS A 248 -15.77 4.87 11.76
CA CYS A 248 -15.59 3.86 10.70
C CYS A 248 -16.12 2.50 11.14
N GLY A 249 -17.20 2.06 10.49
CA GLY A 249 -17.74 0.71 10.62
C GLY A 249 -16.69 -0.34 10.24
N LYS A 250 -16.56 -1.36 11.09
CA LYS A 250 -15.81 -2.63 10.92
C LYS A 250 -14.45 -2.55 10.18
N ALA A 251 -13.61 -1.56 10.49
CA ALA A 251 -12.17 -1.67 10.22
C ALA A 251 -11.51 -2.57 11.28
N SER A 252 -10.91 -3.70 10.88
CA SER A 252 -10.11 -4.53 11.78
C SER A 252 -8.85 -3.77 12.18
N ARG A 253 -8.76 -3.37 13.45
CA ARG A 253 -7.58 -2.70 14.01
C ARG A 253 -6.58 -3.71 14.54
N ILE A 254 -5.31 -3.53 14.17
CA ILE A 254 -4.18 -4.13 14.88
C ILE A 254 -3.84 -3.18 16.03
N ARG A 255 -3.97 -3.65 17.28
CA ARG A 255 -3.59 -2.94 18.50
C ARG A 255 -2.42 -3.70 19.13
N ALA A 256 -1.41 -2.97 19.62
CA ALA A 256 -0.26 -3.56 20.32
C ALA A 256 -0.71 -4.51 21.46
N PRO A 257 -0.01 -5.63 21.70
CA PRO A 257 -0.43 -6.64 22.66
C PRO A 257 -0.21 -6.14 24.10
N GLY A 258 -1.27 -6.18 24.93
CA GLY A 258 -1.11 -5.86 26.35
C GLY A 258 -2.36 -5.68 27.22
N ARG A 259 -3.58 -5.61 26.68
CA ARG A 259 -4.81 -5.59 27.52
C ARG A 259 -5.97 -6.34 26.87
N ARG A 260 -6.34 -7.47 27.47
CA ARG A 260 -7.61 -8.16 27.21
C ARG A 260 -8.74 -7.35 27.86
N CYS A 261 -9.67 -6.84 27.07
CA CYS A 261 -11.00 -6.49 27.58
C CYS A 261 -11.98 -7.52 27.03
N CYS A 262 -12.39 -8.46 27.90
CA CYS A 262 -13.61 -9.21 27.71
C CYS A 262 -14.76 -8.20 27.63
N ARG A 263 -15.55 -8.22 26.55
CA ARG A 263 -16.86 -7.56 26.53
C ARG A 263 -17.92 -8.62 26.82
N PRO A 264 -18.85 -8.38 27.76
CA PRO A 264 -19.95 -9.29 28.01
C PRO A 264 -20.95 -9.24 26.84
N SER A 265 -21.54 -10.40 26.54
CA SER A 265 -22.60 -10.58 25.56
C SER A 265 -23.93 -10.05 26.09
N ASN A 266 -24.50 -9.03 25.45
CA ASN A 266 -25.90 -8.68 25.67
C ASN A 266 -26.78 -9.60 24.81
N ALA A 267 -27.18 -10.72 25.39
CA ALA A 267 -28.38 -11.44 25.01
C ALA A 267 -29.45 -11.15 26.07
N ALA A 268 -30.69 -10.95 25.58
CA ALA A 268 -31.94 -10.77 26.34
C ALA A 268 -32.19 -9.38 26.96
N GLU A 269 -33.07 -8.60 26.33
CA GLU A 269 -34.37 -8.23 26.92
C GLU A 269 -35.25 -7.52 25.90
N ALA A 270 -36.11 -8.30 25.24
CA ALA A 270 -37.33 -7.81 24.61
C ALA A 270 -38.48 -8.58 25.26
N ARG A 271 -38.98 -8.09 26.40
CA ARG A 271 -40.26 -8.50 26.98
C ARG A 271 -41.00 -7.27 27.54
N THR A 272 -41.82 -6.71 26.67
CA THR A 272 -43.26 -6.49 26.88
C THR A 272 -43.73 -6.32 28.34
N THR A 273 -44.09 -5.10 28.71
CA THR A 273 -45.07 -4.83 29.77
C THR A 273 -46.22 -4.00 29.20
N ARG A 274 -47.22 -4.73 28.66
CA ARG A 274 -48.58 -4.21 28.49
C ARG A 274 -49.21 -4.06 29.87
N ARG A 275 -49.77 -2.88 30.13
CA ARG A 275 -50.63 -2.55 31.28
C ARG A 275 -51.85 -3.49 31.32
N PRO A 276 -52.27 -4.03 32.48
CA PRO A 276 -53.50 -4.81 32.57
C PRO A 276 -54.75 -3.91 32.60
N PRO A 277 -55.92 -4.39 32.12
CA PRO A 277 -57.18 -3.65 32.20
C PRO A 277 -57.80 -3.74 33.60
N ARG A 278 -58.53 -2.69 34.00
CA ARG A 278 -59.35 -2.65 35.21
C ARG A 278 -60.53 -3.63 35.12
N PRO A 279 -60.90 -4.34 36.21
CA PRO A 279 -62.15 -5.07 36.24
C PRO A 279 -63.34 -4.12 36.44
N SER A 280 -64.34 -4.28 35.58
CA SER A 280 -65.72 -3.82 35.76
C SER A 280 -66.52 -4.98 36.37
N ALA A 281 -67.18 -4.74 37.50
CA ALA A 281 -68.28 -5.55 37.99
C ALA A 281 -69.42 -4.61 38.40
N ALA A 282 -70.64 -5.01 38.02
CA ALA A 282 -71.83 -4.21 37.90
C ALA A 282 -72.68 -4.14 39.18
N SER A 283 -73.63 -3.19 39.16
CA SER A 283 -74.97 -3.21 39.78
C SER A 283 -75.08 -3.34 41.30
N THR A 284 -75.44 -2.26 41.98
CA THR A 284 -76.84 -1.99 42.43
C THR A 284 -77.05 -0.49 42.57
#